data_AF-A0A525JGF0-F1
#
_entry.id   AF-A0A525JGF0-F1
#
_cell.length_a   1.000
_cell.length_b   1.000
_cell.length_c   1.000
_cell.angle_alpha   90.00
_cell.angle_beta   90.00
_cell.angle_gamma   90.00
#
_symmetry.space_group_name_H-M   'P 1'
#
loop_
_entity.id
_entity.type
_entity.pdbx_description
1 polymer ?
#
loop_
_entity_poly.entity_id
_entity_poly.type
_entity_poly.pdbx_seq_one_letter_code
_entity_poly.pdbx_strand_id
1 'polypeptide(L)' 'MSLMGELIDRLVRRRIKGRAATQIRMSPRSWDQIISEVGEQEGFIASDGRVRSFLDIPVILDEAAVGLDLR' A
#
# COMPACT_ATOMS: atom_id res chain seq x y z
N MET A 1 -7.73 -15.23 -6.25
CA MET A 1 -7.81 -13.77 -6.43
C MET A 1 -6.48 -13.19 -5.92
N SER A 2 -5.84 -12.24 -6.61
CA SER A 2 -4.54 -11.68 -6.18
C SER A 2 -4.72 -10.60 -5.11
N LEU A 3 -3.79 -10.53 -4.15
CA LEU A 3 -3.80 -9.57 -3.04
C LEU A 3 -3.77 -8.12 -3.54
N MET A 4 -3.04 -7.87 -4.63
CA MET A 4 -3.00 -6.57 -5.33
C MET A 4 -4.38 -6.15 -5.85
N GLY A 5 -5.14 -7.08 -6.44
CA GLY A 5 -6.49 -6.80 -6.95
C GLY A 5 -7.45 -6.38 -5.83
N GLU A 6 -7.34 -6.98 -4.65
CA GLU A 6 -8.14 -6.61 -3.48
C GLU A 6 -7.74 -5.26 -2.88
N LEU A 7 -6.43 -4.93 -2.89
CA LEU A 7 -5.93 -3.64 -2.44
C LEU A 7 -6.44 -2.51 -3.34
N ILE A 8 -6.28 -2.65 -4.66
CA ILE A 8 -6.78 -1.66 -5.65
C ILE A 8 -8.29 -1.51 -5.51
N ASP A 9 -9.04 -2.61 -5.46
CA ASP A 9 -10.50 -2.58 -5.33
C ASP A 9 -10.94 -1.86 -4.05
N ARG A 10 -10.27 -2.10 -2.91
CA ARG A 10 -10.55 -1.36 -1.67
C ARG A 10 -10.22 0.14 -1.78
N LEU A 11 -9.08 0.49 -2.39
CA LEU A 11 -8.67 1.90 -2.57
C LEU A 11 -9.63 2.65 -3.49
N VAL A 12 -9.99 2.05 -4.62
CA VAL A 12 -10.93 2.61 -5.60
C VAL A 12 -12.33 2.72 -4.99
N ARG A 13 -12.84 1.67 -4.33
CA ARG A 13 -14.15 1.72 -3.64
C ARG A 13 -14.23 2.82 -2.59
N ARG A 14 -13.14 3.07 -1.86
CA ARG A 14 -13.08 4.16 -0.88
C ARG A 14 -13.09 5.54 -1.53
N ARG A 15 -12.36 5.71 -2.64
CA ARG A 15 -12.32 6.97 -3.41
C ARG A 15 -13.70 7.31 -4.01
N ILE A 16 -14.43 6.34 -4.55
CA ILE A 16 -15.79 6.54 -5.08
C ILE A 16 -16.76 7.02 -3.97
N LYS A 17 -16.57 6.57 -2.73
CA LYS A 17 -17.38 6.98 -1.57
C LYS A 17 -16.96 8.31 -0.95
N GLY A 18 -16.06 9.07 -1.59
CA GLY A 18 -15.59 10.37 -1.12
C GLY A 18 -14.64 10.33 0.08
N ARG A 19 -14.05 9.16 0.39
CA ARG A 19 -13.07 8.98 1.47
C ARG A 19 -11.76 8.44 0.90
N ALA A 20 -11.05 9.29 0.16
CA ALA A 20 -9.72 8.94 -0.33
C ALA A 20 -8.80 8.59 0.85
N ALA A 21 -8.13 7.44 0.79
CA ALA A 21 -7.09 7.13 1.75
C ALA A 21 -5.96 8.14 1.58
N THR A 22 -5.56 8.75 2.69
CA THR A 22 -4.46 9.70 2.78
C THR A 22 -3.17 9.02 3.22
N GLN A 23 -3.29 7.83 3.82
CA GLN A 23 -2.17 7.01 4.24
C GLN A 23 -2.56 5.53 4.25
N ILE A 24 -1.58 4.69 3.93
CA ILE A 24 -1.66 3.24 4.09
C ILE A 24 -0.69 2.84 5.19
N ARG A 25 -1.13 2.03 6.16
CA ARG A 25 -0.25 1.37 7.13
C ARG A 25 -0.28 -0.12 6.93
N MET A 26 0.88 -0.74 6.92
CA MET A 26 0.99 -2.19 6.81
C MET A 26 2.31 -2.71 7.38
N SER A 27 2.36 -4.01 7.63
CA SER A 27 3.62 -4.66 7.99
C SER A 27 4.63 -4.63 6.84
N PRO A 28 5.94 -4.65 7.12
CA PRO A 28 6.97 -4.88 6.11
C PRO A 28 6.71 -6.15 5.28
N ARG A 29 6.22 -7.23 5.92
CA ARG A 29 5.89 -8.49 5.23
C ARG A 29 4.76 -8.33 4.20
N SER A 30 3.72 -7.56 4.53
CA SER A 30 2.62 -7.27 3.59
C SER A 30 3.11 -6.40 2.44
N TRP A 31 4.01 -5.46 2.72
CA TRP A 31 4.66 -4.64 1.70
C TRP A 31 5.50 -5.48 0.74
N ASP A 32 6.32 -6.40 1.26
CA ASP A 32 7.15 -7.30 0.44
C ASP A 32 6.29 -8.20 -0.45
N GLN A 33 5.16 -8.70 0.04
CA GLN A 33 4.20 -9.46 -0.79
C GLN A 33 3.61 -8.60 -1.91
N ILE A 34 3.19 -7.37 -1.61
CA ILE A 34 2.63 -6.46 -2.61
C ILE A 34 3.68 -6.10 -3.65
N ILE A 35 4.90 -5.73 -3.25
CA ILE A 35 5.99 -5.40 -4.18
C ILE A 35 6.41 -6.61 -5.02
N SER A 36 6.42 -7.81 -4.44
CA SER A 36 6.69 -9.03 -5.19
C SER A 36 5.62 -9.34 -6.25
N GLU A 37 4.37 -8.91 -6.05
CA GLU A 37 3.29 -9.08 -7.04
C GLU A 37 3.29 -7.98 -8.11
N VAL A 38 3.69 -6.77 -7.75
CA VAL A 38 3.55 -5.56 -8.59
C VAL A 38 4.83 -5.25 -9.38
N GLY A 39 5.97 -5.75 -8.92
CA GLY A 39 7.28 -5.42 -9.45
C GLY A 39 7.75 -4.03 -8.98
N GLU A 40 9.06 -3.85 -8.90
CA GLU A 40 9.68 -2.60 -8.42
C GLU A 40 9.38 -1.36 -9.32
N GLN A 41 8.83 -1.57 -10.51
CA GLN A 41 8.64 -0.52 -11.53
C GLN A 41 7.37 0.33 -11.36
N GLU A 42 6.33 -0.18 -10.69
CA GLU A 42 5.04 0.51 -10.54
C GLU A 42 4.87 1.16 -9.15
N GLY A 43 5.86 1.01 -8.25
CA GLY A 43 5.88 1.59 -6.91
C GLY A 43 7.28 2.07 -6.52
N PHE A 44 7.51 3.38 -6.65
CA PHE A 44 8.82 4.05 -6.48
C PHE A 44 9.55 3.60 -5.21
N ILE A 45 10.78 3.11 -5.42
CA ILE A 45 11.73 2.73 -4.39
C ILE A 45 12.64 3.93 -4.10
N ALA A 46 12.47 4.57 -2.95
CA ALA A 46 13.54 5.40 -2.40
C ALA A 46 14.66 4.49 -1.86
N SER A 47 15.89 4.74 -2.31
CA SER A 47 17.08 3.95 -1.99
C SER A 47 17.54 4.06 -0.52
N ASP A 48 16.82 4.82 0.31
CA ASP A 48 17.23 5.25 1.66
C ASP A 48 16.35 4.67 2.80
N GLY A 49 15.37 3.82 2.47
CA GLY A 49 14.54 3.14 3.46
C GLY A 49 13.44 3.99 4.10
N ARG A 50 13.05 5.14 3.51
CA ARG A 50 11.93 5.95 4.02
C ARG A 50 10.77 6.07 3.03
N VAL A 51 9.56 5.92 3.60
CA VAL A 51 8.19 6.10 3.05
C VAL A 51 8.06 5.92 1.54
N ARG A 52 7.61 4.73 1.14
CA ARG A 52 7.22 4.45 -0.26
C ARG A 52 5.75 4.82 -0.44
N SER A 53 5.43 5.57 -1.49
CA SER A 53 4.04 5.88 -1.85
C SER A 53 3.51 4.84 -2.84
N PHE A 54 2.23 4.49 -2.73
CA PHE A 54 1.51 3.63 -3.67
C PHE A 54 0.34 4.42 -4.26
N LEU A 55 0.32 4.62 -5.58
CA LEU A 55 -0.68 5.47 -6.27
C LEU A 55 -0.81 6.88 -5.64
N ASP A 56 0.34 7.51 -5.37
CA ASP A 56 0.46 8.81 -4.68
C ASP A 56 0.00 8.82 -3.21
N ILE A 57 -0.31 7.65 -2.62
CA ILE A 57 -0.69 7.53 -1.21
C ILE A 57 0.52 7.07 -0.40
N PRO A 58 0.98 7.81 0.61
CA PRO A 58 2.12 7.41 1.44
C PRO A 58 1.84 6.09 2.18
N VAL A 59 2.78 5.15 2.08
CA VAL A 59 2.78 3.90 2.84
C VAL A 59 3.74 4.00 4.00
N ILE A 60 3.21 3.82 5.21
CA ILE A 60 3.98 3.68 6.44
C ILE A 60 4.11 2.20 6.75
N LEU A 61 5.36 1.74 6.82
CA LEU A 61 5.68 0.41 7.32
C LEU A 61 5.72 0.47 8.84
N ASP A 62 4.88 -0.36 9.46
CA ASP A 62 4.74 -0.45 10.92
C ASP A 62 4.81 -1.93 11.30
N GLU A 63 5.84 -2.31 12.05
CA GLU A 63 6.01 -3.71 12.47
C GLU A 63 4.87 -4.18 13.39
N ALA A 64 4.17 -3.27 14.06
CA ALA A 64 3.01 -3.59 14.87
C ALA A 64 1.72 -3.79 14.04
N ALA A 65 1.71 -3.43 12.75
CA ALA A 65 0.55 -3.62 11.89
C ALA A 65 0.39 -5.10 11.52
N VAL A 66 -0.70 -5.74 11.94
CA VAL A 66 -0.98 -7.16 11.64
C VAL A 66 -1.60 -7.34 10.24
N GLY A 67 -1.82 -6.26 9.49
CA GLY A 67 -2.42 -6.29 8.16
C GLY A 67 -2.45 -4.91 7.50
N LEU A 68 -3.36 -4.73 6.54
CA LEU A 68 -3.55 -3.49 5.80
C LEU A 68 -4.56 -2.58 6.50
N ASP A 69 -4.10 -1.43 7.02
CA ASP A 69 -4.93 -0.35 7.56
C ASP A 69 -4.93 0.84 6.59
N LEU A 70 -6.12 1.30 6.20
CA LEU A 70 -6.30 2.45 5.32
C LEU A 70 -6.83 3.62 6.15
N ARG A 71 -6.09 4.74 6.20
CA ARG A 71 -6.47 5.97 6.91
C ARG A 71 -6.83 7.09 5.94
#